data_AF-A0A7Y4RDR7-F1
#
_entry.id   AF-A0A7Y4RDR7-F1
#
_cell.length_a   1.000
_cell.length_b   1.000
_cell.length_c   1.000
_cell.angle_alpha   90.00
_cell.angle_beta   90.00
_cell.angle_gamma   90.00
#
_symmetry.space_group_name_H-M   'P 1'
#
loop_
_entity.id
_entity.type
_entity.pdbx_description
1 polymer ?
#
loop_
_entity_poly.entity_id
_entity_poly.type
_entity_poly.pdbx_seq_one_letter_code
_entity_poly.pdbx_strand_id
1 'polypeptide(L)'
;MDIIPNSHLIEKDIPSHRASWKKIEPFALTFNGYKHWGSFKRCREVAEEGVKLYREKKELTQSLTDLRTCLFFESRRWKHYEKNPSKKGMEYAHILVEAIRVRVIAKEIG
;
A
#
# COMPACT_ATOMS: atom_id res chain seq x y z
N MET A 1 -13.95 -8.63 -3.28
CA MET A 1 -12.92 -7.91 -4.04
C MET A 1 -11.98 -8.95 -4.59
N ASP A 2 -11.70 -8.86 -5.87
CA ASP A 2 -10.81 -9.80 -6.53
C ASP A 2 -9.36 -9.47 -6.16
N ILE A 3 -8.59 -10.50 -5.84
CA ILE A 3 -7.17 -10.37 -5.51
C ILE A 3 -6.41 -10.15 -6.80
N ILE A 4 -5.51 -9.17 -6.81
CA ILE A 4 -4.57 -8.92 -7.90
C ILE A 4 -3.17 -9.32 -7.41
N PRO A 5 -2.64 -10.48 -7.86
CA PRO A 5 -1.25 -10.86 -7.60
C PRO A 5 -0.29 -9.82 -8.18
N ASN A 6 0.89 -9.66 -7.55
CA ASN A 6 1.91 -8.72 -8.05
C ASN A 6 2.28 -9.00 -9.51
N SER A 7 2.39 -10.26 -9.90
CA SER A 7 2.71 -10.69 -11.28
C SER A 7 1.66 -10.29 -12.32
N HIS A 8 0.43 -10.01 -11.90
CA HIS A 8 -0.67 -9.59 -12.78
C HIS A 8 -1.03 -8.11 -12.60
N LEU A 9 -0.41 -7.43 -11.65
CA LEU A 9 -0.68 -6.02 -11.40
C LEU A 9 -0.07 -5.18 -12.53
N ILE A 10 -0.92 -4.46 -13.25
CA ILE A 10 -0.49 -3.54 -14.30
C ILE A 10 -0.73 -2.09 -13.88
N GLU A 11 -0.05 -1.15 -14.55
CA GLU A 11 -0.16 0.28 -14.23
C GLU A 11 -1.62 0.78 -14.22
N LYS A 12 -2.46 0.25 -15.12
CA LYS A 12 -3.87 0.64 -15.25
C LYS A 12 -4.73 0.27 -14.04
N ASP A 13 -4.32 -0.72 -13.25
CA ASP A 13 -5.02 -1.11 -12.01
C ASP A 13 -4.75 -0.13 -10.86
N ILE A 14 -3.68 0.66 -10.97
CA ILE A 14 -3.19 1.52 -9.90
C ILE A 14 -3.96 2.84 -9.93
N PRO A 15 -4.60 3.25 -8.81
CA PRO A 15 -5.30 4.52 -8.72
C PRO A 15 -4.39 5.71 -9.10
N SER A 16 -5.01 6.79 -9.58
CA SER A 16 -4.31 8.05 -9.83
C SER A 16 -3.62 8.58 -8.56
N HIS A 17 -2.52 9.29 -8.73
CA HIS A 17 -1.78 9.98 -7.66
C HIS A 17 -2.62 10.95 -6.80
N ARG A 18 -3.81 11.38 -7.28
CA ARG A 18 -4.78 12.22 -6.54
C ARG A 18 -6.08 11.49 -6.20
N ALA A 19 -6.11 10.17 -6.32
CA ALA A 19 -7.32 9.39 -6.07
C ALA A 19 -7.83 9.59 -4.63
N SER A 20 -9.15 9.60 -4.46
CA SER A 20 -9.75 9.66 -3.13
C SER A 20 -9.57 8.33 -2.39
N TRP A 21 -9.71 8.35 -1.07
CA TRP A 21 -9.64 7.11 -0.26
C TRP A 21 -10.61 6.03 -0.74
N LYS A 22 -11.82 6.42 -1.18
CA LYS A 22 -12.84 5.51 -1.74
C LYS A 22 -12.36 4.72 -2.98
N LYS A 23 -11.31 5.17 -3.66
CA LYS A 23 -10.68 4.46 -4.78
C LYS A 23 -9.41 3.73 -4.35
N ILE A 24 -8.65 4.29 -3.41
CA ILE A 24 -7.41 3.70 -2.89
C ILE A 24 -7.70 2.48 -2.01
N GLU A 25 -8.70 2.52 -1.15
CA GLU A 25 -9.01 1.43 -0.23
C GLU A 25 -9.39 0.13 -0.97
N PRO A 26 -10.28 0.14 -1.99
CA PRO A 26 -10.52 -1.04 -2.80
C PRO A 26 -9.25 -1.63 -3.43
N PHE A 27 -8.38 -0.76 -3.96
CA PHE A 27 -7.10 -1.18 -4.51
C PHE A 27 -6.18 -1.81 -3.45
N ALA A 28 -6.09 -1.21 -2.27
CA ALA A 28 -5.32 -1.73 -1.14
C ALA A 28 -5.76 -3.16 -0.75
N LEU A 29 -7.07 -3.41 -0.83
CA LEU A 29 -7.69 -4.70 -0.49
C LEU A 29 -7.56 -5.77 -1.60
N THR A 30 -7.03 -5.43 -2.77
CA THR A 30 -6.64 -6.43 -3.80
C THR A 30 -5.40 -7.23 -3.39
N PHE A 31 -4.67 -6.79 -2.36
CA PHE A 31 -3.57 -7.51 -1.75
C PHE A 31 -3.94 -7.89 -0.32
N ASN A 32 -3.68 -9.14 0.07
CA ASN A 32 -3.89 -9.58 1.45
C ASN A 32 -2.54 -9.79 2.14
N GLY A 33 -2.05 -8.75 2.83
CA GLY A 33 -0.78 -8.80 3.55
C GLY A 33 -0.74 -9.85 4.64
N TYR A 34 -1.86 -10.11 5.33
CA TYR A 34 -1.91 -11.17 6.33
C TYR A 34 -1.71 -12.56 5.72
N LYS A 35 -2.34 -12.82 4.57
CA LYS A 35 -2.17 -14.08 3.83
C LYS A 35 -0.75 -14.20 3.26
N HIS A 36 -0.22 -13.13 2.66
CA HIS A 36 1.12 -13.14 2.07
C HIS A 36 2.21 -13.45 3.11
N TRP A 37 2.19 -12.77 4.26
CA TRP A 37 3.20 -12.95 5.29
C TRP A 37 2.92 -14.12 6.25
N GLY A 38 1.75 -14.75 6.18
CA GLY A 38 1.30 -15.80 7.10
C GLY A 38 1.20 -15.34 8.57
N SER A 39 1.40 -14.05 8.86
CA SER A 39 1.52 -13.52 10.20
C SER A 39 1.13 -12.05 10.27
N PHE A 40 0.23 -11.72 11.20
CA PHE A 40 -0.09 -10.34 11.54
C PHE A 40 1.16 -9.57 11.99
N LYS A 41 2.01 -10.19 12.81
CA LYS A 41 3.23 -9.56 13.34
C LYS A 41 4.16 -9.15 12.20
N ARG A 42 4.42 -10.07 11.26
CA ARG A 42 5.30 -9.78 10.13
C ARG A 42 4.72 -8.72 9.20
N CYS A 43 3.43 -8.79 8.90
CA CYS A 43 2.73 -7.77 8.12
C CYS A 43 2.82 -6.39 8.78
N ARG A 44 2.72 -6.32 10.12
CA ARG A 44 2.85 -5.08 10.88
C ARG A 44 4.27 -4.52 10.84
N GLU A 45 5.30 -5.36 11.03
CA GLU A 45 6.71 -4.94 10.97
C GLU A 45 7.03 -4.25 9.63
N VAL A 46 6.60 -4.83 8.51
CA VAL A 46 6.79 -4.25 7.18
C VAL A 46 6.07 -2.90 7.04
N ALA A 47 4.82 -2.82 7.52
CA ALA A 47 4.06 -1.56 7.49
C ALA A 47 4.68 -0.47 8.37
N GLU A 48 5.24 -0.84 9.53
CA GLU A 48 5.93 0.10 10.43
C GLU A 48 7.20 0.65 9.80
N GLU A 49 7.98 -0.15 9.07
CA GLU A 49 9.16 0.33 8.34
C GLU A 49 8.78 1.35 7.26
N GLY A 50 7.70 1.11 6.51
CA GLY A 50 7.20 2.11 5.54
C GLY A 50 6.80 3.43 6.17
N VAL A 51 6.09 3.38 7.30
CA VAL A 51 5.72 4.59 8.05
C VAL A 51 6.97 5.32 8.56
N LYS A 52 7.99 4.60 9.01
CA LYS A 52 9.25 5.17 9.47
C LYS A 52 9.96 5.92 8.35
N LEU A 53 10.15 5.30 7.18
CA LEU A 53 10.79 5.94 6.03
C LEU A 53 10.03 7.20 5.59
N TYR A 54 8.70 7.14 5.51
CA TYR A 54 7.87 8.32 5.21
C TYR A 54 8.06 9.44 6.24
N ARG A 55 8.06 9.13 7.54
CA ARG A 55 8.26 10.13 8.60
C ARG A 55 9.65 10.75 8.58
N GLU A 56 10.66 9.96 8.22
CA GLU A 56 12.03 10.41 8.01
C GLU A 56 12.22 11.18 6.68
N LYS A 57 11.15 11.36 5.90
CA LYS A 57 11.16 11.98 4.56
C LYS A 57 12.14 11.31 3.60
N LYS A 58 12.34 10.00 3.75
CA LYS A 58 13.13 9.18 2.84
C LYS A 58 12.26 8.70 1.69
N GLU A 59 12.91 8.47 0.55
CA GLU A 59 12.27 7.78 -0.57
C GLU A 59 11.81 6.39 -0.15
N LEU A 60 10.62 5.99 -0.59
CA LEU A 60 10.10 4.64 -0.36
C LEU A 60 10.73 3.69 -1.37
N THR A 61 11.92 3.18 -1.02
CA THR A 61 12.71 2.31 -1.88
C THR A 61 12.38 0.83 -1.75
N GLN A 62 11.40 0.46 -0.93
CA GLN A 62 11.06 -0.93 -0.65
C GLN A 62 10.47 -1.66 -1.87
N SER A 63 10.32 -2.98 -1.74
CA SER A 63 9.79 -3.85 -2.80
C SER A 63 8.31 -3.57 -3.08
N LEU A 64 7.82 -4.01 -4.26
CA LEU A 64 6.39 -3.94 -4.60
C LEU A 64 5.50 -4.59 -3.52
N THR A 65 5.94 -5.75 -3.01
CA THR A 65 5.27 -6.49 -1.93
C THR A 65 5.20 -5.68 -0.64
N ASP A 66 6.29 -5.03 -0.24
CA ASP A 66 6.34 -4.24 0.98
C ASP A 66 5.43 -3.00 0.88
N LEU A 67 5.44 -2.33 -0.27
CA LEU A 67 4.59 -1.17 -0.51
C LEU A 67 3.09 -1.53 -0.52
N ARG A 68 2.72 -2.64 -1.17
CA ARG A 68 1.34 -3.17 -1.14
C ARG A 68 0.96 -3.63 0.27
N THR A 69 1.90 -4.16 1.04
CA THR A 69 1.70 -4.47 2.47
C THR A 69 1.41 -3.22 3.28
N CYS A 70 2.19 -2.15 3.10
CA CYS A 70 1.97 -0.87 3.77
C CYS A 70 0.57 -0.32 3.48
N LEU A 71 0.17 -0.30 2.21
CA LEU A 71 -1.12 0.24 1.79
C LEU A 71 -2.29 -0.62 2.30
N PHE A 72 -2.16 -1.95 2.24
CA PHE A 72 -3.12 -2.87 2.84
C PHE A 72 -3.27 -2.60 4.34
N PHE A 73 -2.17 -2.44 5.07
CA PHE A 73 -2.21 -2.23 6.51
C PHE A 73 -2.88 -0.90 6.89
N GLU A 74 -2.67 0.16 6.09
CA GLU A 74 -3.41 1.41 6.25
C GLU A 74 -4.92 1.21 6.06
N SER A 75 -5.36 0.41 5.09
CA SER A 75 -6.79 0.07 4.95
C SER A 75 -7.37 -0.56 6.21
N ARG A 76 -6.60 -1.43 6.87
CA ARG A 76 -7.00 -2.09 8.11
C ARG A 76 -7.05 -1.10 9.27
N ARG A 77 -6.08 -0.18 9.34
CA ARG A 77 -6.01 0.88 10.36
C ARG A 77 -7.23 1.79 10.30
N TRP A 78 -7.57 2.31 9.12
CA TRP A 78 -8.67 3.27 8.96
C TRP A 78 -10.04 2.62 9.13
N LYS A 79 -10.18 1.36 8.67
CA LYS A 79 -11.35 0.55 8.98
C LYS A 79 -11.52 0.34 10.48
N HIS A 80 -10.45 0.04 11.21
CA HIS A 80 -10.49 -0.15 12.67
C HIS A 80 -10.91 1.14 13.41
N TYR A 81 -10.52 2.31 12.89
CA TYR A 81 -10.93 3.59 13.46
C TYR A 81 -12.32 4.07 13.01
N GLU A 82 -13.01 3.32 12.14
CA GLU A 82 -14.29 3.70 11.53
C GLU A 82 -14.25 5.10 10.90
N LYS A 83 -13.09 5.46 10.32
CA LYS A 83 -12.79 6.80 9.83
C LYS A 83 -12.08 6.75 8.48
N ASN A 84 -12.21 7.83 7.72
CA ASN A 84 -11.32 8.08 6.60
C ASN A 84 -9.92 8.50 7.10
N PRO A 85 -8.87 8.34 6.29
CA PRO A 85 -7.55 8.84 6.63
C PRO A 85 -7.56 10.34 6.89
N SER A 86 -6.74 10.76 7.86
CA SER A 86 -6.43 12.18 8.06
C SER A 86 -5.67 12.76 6.86
N LYS A 87 -5.45 14.07 6.82
CA LYS A 87 -4.64 14.71 5.75
C LYS A 87 -3.26 14.04 5.58
N LYS A 88 -2.56 13.77 6.67
CA LYS A 88 -1.26 13.06 6.65
C LYS A 88 -1.41 11.59 6.23
N GLY A 89 -2.49 10.93 6.64
CA GLY A 89 -2.79 9.57 6.20
C GLY A 89 -3.03 9.48 4.69
N MET A 90 -3.79 10.44 4.15
CA MET A 90 -4.01 10.56 2.70
C MET A 90 -2.72 10.85 1.95
N GLU A 91 -1.88 11.77 2.45
CA GLU A 91 -0.58 12.07 1.85
C GLU A 91 0.31 10.83 1.79
N TYR A 92 0.40 10.06 2.87
CA TYR A 92 1.15 8.81 2.88
C TYR A 92 0.56 7.78 1.91
N ALA A 93 -0.77 7.65 1.85
CA ALA A 93 -1.42 6.75 0.90
C ALA A 93 -1.13 7.13 -0.57
N HIS A 94 -1.12 8.43 -0.90
CA HIS A 94 -0.73 8.90 -2.24
C HIS A 94 0.72 8.57 -2.57
N ILE A 95 1.65 8.78 -1.63
CA ILE A 95 3.06 8.43 -1.81
C ILE A 95 3.23 6.93 -2.03
N LEU A 96 2.52 6.09 -1.27
CA LEU A 96 2.52 4.64 -1.47
C LEU A 96 2.00 4.24 -2.86
N VAL A 97 0.89 4.83 -3.30
CA VAL A 97 0.32 4.56 -4.64
C VAL A 97 1.33 4.89 -5.74
N GLU A 98 2.04 6.02 -5.63
CA GLU A 98 3.06 6.39 -6.60
C GLU A 98 4.31 5.52 -6.54
N ALA A 99 4.76 5.14 -5.33
CA ALA A 99 5.86 4.20 -5.20
C ALA A 99 5.52 2.82 -5.82
N ILE A 100 4.30 2.33 -5.60
CA ILE A 100 3.79 1.10 -6.23
C ILE A 100 3.80 1.24 -7.76
N ARG A 101 3.34 2.38 -8.29
CA ARG A 101 3.35 2.67 -9.74
C ARG A 101 4.76 2.58 -10.31
N VAL A 102 5.73 3.21 -9.65
CA VAL A 102 7.15 3.16 -10.07
C VAL A 102 7.66 1.72 -10.11
N ARG A 103 7.35 0.89 -9.09
CA ARG A 103 7.77 -0.52 -9.05
C ARG A 103 7.16 -1.37 -10.15
N VAL A 104 5.87 -1.17 -10.45
CA VAL A 104 5.17 -1.88 -11.53
C VAL A 104 5.74 -1.49 -12.90
N ILE A 105 6.01 -0.21 -13.15
CA ILE A 105 6.62 0.26 -14.41
C ILE A 105 8.04 -0.29 -14.56
N ALA A 106 8.81 -0.34 -13.47
CA ALA A 106 10.14 -0.92 -13.44
C ALA A 106 10.14 -2.46 -13.62
N LYS A 107 8.96 -3.09 -13.74
CA LYS A 107 8.77 -4.55 -13.87
C LYS A 107 9.38 -5.33 -12.71
N GLU A 108 9.34 -4.77 -11.50
CA GLU A 108 9.72 -5.54 -10.32
C GLU A 108 8.68 -6.65 -10.11
N ILE A 109 9.13 -7.89 -10.25
CA ILE A 109 8.34 -9.08 -9.94
C ILE A 109 8.72 -9.47 -8.50
N GLY A 110 7.82 -9.18 -7.56
CA GLY A 110 7.95 -9.52 -6.15
C GLY A 110 7.04 -10.66 -5.74
#